data_AF-A0A5R9JDJ1-F1
#
_entry.id   AF-A0A5R9JDJ1-F1
#
_cell.length_a   1.000
_cell.length_b   1.000
_cell.length_c   1.000
_cell.angle_alpha   90.00
_cell.angle_beta   90.00
_cell.angle_gamma   90.00
#
_symmetry.space_group_name_H-M   'P 1'
#
loop_
_entity.id
_entity.type
_entity.pdbx_description
1 polymer ?
#
loop_
_entity_poly.entity_id
_entity_poly.type
_entity_poly.pdbx_seq_one_letter_code
_entity_poly.pdbx_strand_id
1 'polypeptide(L)'
;MAGLTTTKKRPAGPLAQLGLAVTDGLAFLSFAFVVATISAVALRWILLHPGVSGWDQVQYIDISLKDGLTRRLDGAGALPDSLFNDYRWMPPGTRFLGLPLVSLHHDSNAAFRLLSLLLFVVSILLVFDAGRRMSGIAAAAGAAAMVAVAPIWVRGSEEFMSETALIPALALALWCLVRDAGPHPPRVLSVTMGVALGFGMLAKFSFAPLAAVFLLMLAVASWKRRSWHGCLVTLLVSSLLAWPFYAYNGLRYAAYGRFAVLWPLDEMQG
;
A
#
# COMPACT_ATOMS: atom_id res chain seq x y z
N MET A 1 32.56 -10.85 32.09
CA MET A 1 31.17 -10.37 32.27
C MET A 1 31.24 -8.96 32.83
N ALA A 2 31.16 -7.94 31.97
CA ALA A 2 31.24 -6.54 32.38
C ALA A 2 29.83 -6.04 32.71
N GLY A 3 29.63 -5.56 33.94
CA GLY A 3 28.35 -5.03 34.42
C GLY A 3 27.99 -3.72 33.71
N LEU A 4 26.92 -3.74 32.92
CA LEU A 4 26.27 -2.53 32.42
C LEU A 4 25.62 -1.81 33.60
N THR A 5 26.30 -0.79 34.11
CA THR A 5 25.73 0.17 35.07
C THR A 5 24.54 0.87 34.41
N THR A 6 23.34 0.48 34.80
CA THR A 6 22.10 1.16 34.41
C THR A 6 22.10 2.54 35.07
N THR A 7 22.52 3.56 34.34
CA THR A 7 22.37 4.96 34.76
C THR A 7 20.89 5.26 34.88
N LYS A 8 20.41 5.36 36.13
CA LYS A 8 19.02 5.69 36.47
C LYS A 8 18.72 7.09 35.93
N LYS A 9 18.09 7.17 34.75
CA LYS A 9 17.73 8.43 34.08
C LYS A 9 16.84 9.22 35.04
N ARG A 10 17.31 10.36 35.56
CA ARG A 10 16.49 11.23 36.41
C ARG A 10 15.22 11.62 35.65
N PRO A 11 14.04 11.54 36.27
CA PRO A 11 12.81 11.99 35.63
C PRO A 11 12.97 13.46 35.24
N ALA A 12 12.59 13.80 34.01
CA ALA A 12 12.60 15.17 33.53
C ALA A 12 11.70 16.01 34.44
N GLY A 13 12.19 17.19 34.87
CA GLY A 13 11.41 18.11 35.71
C GLY A 13 10.12 18.57 34.99
N PRO A 14 9.13 19.09 35.74
CA PRO A 14 7.81 19.43 35.21
C PRO A 14 7.86 20.42 34.03
N LEU A 15 8.80 21.37 34.01
CA LEU A 15 9.00 22.29 32.88
C LEU A 15 9.47 21.59 31.59
N ALA A 16 10.32 20.58 31.72
CA ALA A 16 10.77 19.80 30.57
C ALA A 16 9.66 18.90 30.01
N GLN A 17 8.77 18.39 30.89
CA GLN A 17 7.58 17.65 30.46
C GLN A 17 6.58 18.53 29.72
N LEU A 18 6.37 19.78 30.19
CA LEU A 18 5.52 20.75 29.50
C LEU A 18 6.07 21.11 28.11
N GLY A 19 7.39 21.34 28.01
CA GLY A 19 8.05 21.63 26.73
C GLY A 19 7.86 20.51 25.70
N LEU A 20 8.02 19.25 26.12
CA LEU A 20 7.80 18.08 25.26
C LEU A 20 6.34 17.96 24.79
N ALA A 21 5.38 18.19 25.68
CA ALA A 21 3.97 18.15 25.32
C ALA A 21 3.58 19.22 24.29
N VAL A 22 4.12 20.44 24.43
CA VAL A 22 3.90 21.53 23.45
C VAL A 22 4.50 21.17 22.09
N THR A 23 5.74 20.66 22.06
CA THR A 23 6.39 20.28 20.79
C THR A 23 5.66 19.14 20.08
N ASP A 24 5.19 18.14 20.83
CA ASP A 24 4.43 17.02 20.27
C ASP A 24 3.08 17.48 19.72
N GLY A 25 2.40 18.39 20.44
CA GLY A 25 1.16 19.01 19.97
C GLY A 25 1.34 19.79 18.67
N LEU A 26 2.38 20.63 18.57
CA LEU A 26 2.68 21.38 17.35
C LEU A 26 3.04 20.47 16.17
N ALA A 27 3.81 19.41 16.41
CA ALA A 27 4.15 18.44 15.38
C ALA A 27 2.90 17.70 14.85
N PHE A 28 1.99 17.29 15.74
CA PHE A 28 0.74 16.67 15.33
C PHE A 28 -0.17 17.63 14.55
N LEU A 29 -0.29 18.89 15.00
CA LEU A 29 -1.07 19.91 14.28
C LEU A 29 -0.49 20.19 12.90
N SER A 30 0.84 20.25 12.79
CA SER A 30 1.53 20.43 11.51
C SER A 30 1.25 19.27 10.57
N PHE A 31 1.30 18.04 11.08
CA PHE A 31 0.93 16.85 10.33
C PHE A 31 -0.53 16.90 9.83
N ALA A 32 -1.48 17.21 10.72
CA ALA A 32 -2.89 17.31 10.37
C ALA A 32 -3.14 18.39 9.30
N PHE A 33 -2.47 19.54 9.43
CA PHE A 33 -2.54 20.62 8.45
C PHE A 33 -2.04 20.20 7.07
N VAL A 34 -0.91 19.47 7.00
CA VAL A 34 -0.36 18.97 5.73
C VAL A 34 -1.32 17.99 5.06
N VAL A 35 -1.84 17.01 5.81
CA VAL A 35 -2.82 16.04 5.28
C VAL A 35 -4.08 16.75 4.78
N ALA A 36 -4.61 17.70 5.55
CA ALA A 36 -5.79 18.47 5.17
C ALA A 36 -5.55 19.30 3.90
N THR A 37 -4.40 19.98 3.82
CA THR A 37 -4.04 20.83 2.67
C THR A 37 -3.94 20.00 1.40
N ILE A 38 -3.22 18.88 1.44
CA ILE A 38 -3.02 18.04 0.25
C ILE A 38 -4.34 17.38 -0.16
N SER A 39 -5.14 16.95 0.82
CA SER A 39 -6.48 16.42 0.54
C SER A 39 -7.38 17.45 -0.12
N ALA A 40 -7.35 18.71 0.34
CA ALA A 40 -8.12 19.79 -0.24
C ALA A 40 -7.65 20.15 -1.66
N VAL A 41 -6.33 20.16 -1.89
CA VAL A 41 -5.74 20.40 -3.22
C VAL A 41 -6.13 19.29 -4.18
N ALA A 42 -5.93 18.02 -3.81
CA ALA A 42 -6.31 16.86 -4.63
C ALA A 42 -7.83 16.84 -4.90
N LEU A 43 -8.66 17.08 -3.88
CA LEU A 43 -10.11 17.17 -4.05
C LEU A 43 -10.50 18.29 -5.03
N ARG A 44 -9.92 19.49 -4.88
CA ARG A 44 -10.14 20.59 -5.81
C ARG A 44 -9.71 20.22 -7.23
N TRP A 45 -8.57 19.56 -7.37
CA TRP A 45 -8.09 19.09 -8.67
C TRP A 45 -9.06 18.09 -9.31
N ILE A 46 -9.55 17.10 -8.54
CA ILE A 46 -10.52 16.08 -9.00
C ILE A 46 -11.80 16.75 -9.49
N LEU A 47 -12.30 17.76 -8.77
CA LEU A 47 -13.52 18.49 -9.13
C LEU A 47 -13.35 19.38 -10.37
N LEU A 48 -12.17 19.96 -10.57
CA LEU A 48 -11.88 20.82 -11.73
C LEU A 48 -11.55 20.05 -13.00
N HIS A 49 -11.15 18.79 -12.90
CA HIS A 49 -10.75 17.95 -14.03
C HIS A 49 -11.62 16.70 -14.12
N PRO A 50 -12.91 16.79 -14.52
CA PRO A 50 -13.81 15.62 -14.54
C PRO A 50 -13.40 14.53 -15.55
N GLY A 51 -12.59 14.88 -16.56
CA GLY A 51 -12.03 13.93 -17.52
C GLY A 51 -10.88 13.10 -16.96
N VAL A 52 -10.57 11.99 -17.63
CA VAL A 52 -9.43 11.12 -17.29
C VAL A 52 -8.12 11.80 -17.75
N SER A 53 -7.07 11.76 -16.93
CA SER A 53 -5.85 12.56 -17.13
C SER A 53 -4.67 11.78 -17.71
N GLY A 54 -4.73 10.44 -17.72
CA GLY A 54 -3.64 9.59 -18.19
C GLY A 54 -4.12 8.25 -18.74
N TRP A 55 -3.33 7.67 -19.65
CA TRP A 55 -3.66 6.40 -20.30
C TRP A 55 -3.77 5.23 -19.32
N ASP A 56 -2.91 5.18 -18.28
CA ASP A 56 -3.00 4.20 -17.20
C ASP A 56 -4.36 4.29 -16.50
N GLN A 57 -4.79 5.52 -16.16
CA GLN A 57 -6.04 5.72 -15.47
C GLN A 57 -7.25 5.29 -16.32
N VAL A 58 -7.25 5.64 -17.61
CA VAL A 58 -8.29 5.19 -18.56
C VAL A 58 -8.36 3.67 -18.54
N GLN A 59 -7.21 3.01 -18.66
CA GLN A 59 -7.12 1.57 -18.70
C GLN A 59 -7.65 0.89 -17.42
N TYR A 60 -7.28 1.37 -16.23
CA TYR A 60 -7.78 0.78 -14.98
C TYR A 60 -9.27 1.02 -14.76
N ILE A 61 -9.81 2.18 -15.18
CA ILE A 61 -11.24 2.47 -15.11
C ILE A 61 -12.00 1.59 -16.11
N ASP A 62 -11.64 1.60 -17.39
CA ASP A 62 -12.32 0.84 -18.45
C ASP A 62 -12.35 -0.66 -18.15
N ILE A 63 -11.25 -1.22 -17.64
CA ILE A 63 -11.19 -2.62 -17.27
C ILE A 63 -12.10 -2.90 -16.07
N SER A 64 -12.15 -2.00 -15.08
CA SER A 64 -13.07 -2.13 -13.94
C SER A 64 -14.53 -2.04 -14.38
N LEU A 65 -14.85 -1.15 -15.33
CA LEU A 65 -16.17 -1.03 -15.94
C LEU A 65 -16.57 -2.32 -16.65
N LYS A 66 -15.66 -2.87 -17.47
CA LYS A 66 -15.86 -4.16 -18.13
C LYS A 66 -16.13 -5.27 -17.11
N ASP A 67 -15.35 -5.38 -16.04
CA ASP A 67 -15.59 -6.38 -14.99
C ASP A 67 -16.97 -6.23 -14.35
N GLY A 68 -17.38 -4.98 -14.07
CA GLY A 68 -18.70 -4.68 -13.54
C GLY A 68 -19.82 -5.05 -14.51
N LEU A 69 -19.63 -4.81 -15.81
CA LEU A 69 -20.57 -5.21 -16.87
C LEU A 69 -20.64 -6.72 -17.03
N THR A 70 -19.50 -7.43 -17.08
CA THR A 70 -19.44 -8.90 -17.11
C THR A 70 -20.18 -9.50 -15.93
N ARG A 71 -19.99 -8.96 -14.72
CA ARG A 71 -20.76 -9.41 -13.55
C ARG A 71 -22.27 -9.24 -13.72
N ARG A 72 -22.70 -8.12 -14.32
CA ARG A 72 -24.13 -7.78 -14.48
C ARG A 72 -24.80 -8.56 -15.59
N LEU A 73 -24.12 -8.74 -16.72
CA LEU A 73 -24.66 -9.36 -17.93
C LEU A 73 -24.47 -10.89 -17.94
N ASP A 74 -23.27 -11.35 -17.58
CA ASP A 74 -22.87 -12.76 -17.67
C ASP A 74 -22.89 -13.47 -16.30
N GLY A 75 -23.11 -12.70 -15.23
CA GLY A 75 -23.21 -13.20 -13.85
C GLY A 75 -21.85 -13.31 -13.13
N ALA A 76 -21.92 -13.62 -11.83
CA ALA A 76 -20.72 -13.70 -10.98
C ALA A 76 -19.76 -14.85 -11.38
N GLY A 77 -20.27 -15.88 -12.07
CA GLY A 77 -19.46 -17.00 -12.55
C GLY A 77 -18.49 -16.63 -13.68
N ALA A 78 -18.74 -15.55 -14.42
CA ALA A 78 -17.89 -15.06 -15.50
C ALA A 78 -16.75 -14.14 -15.00
N LEU A 79 -16.86 -13.61 -13.77
CA LEU A 79 -15.86 -12.70 -13.20
C LEU A 79 -14.45 -13.28 -13.11
N PRO A 80 -14.24 -14.55 -12.71
CA PRO A 80 -12.90 -15.11 -12.66
C PRO A 80 -12.18 -15.04 -14.01
N ASP A 81 -12.88 -15.33 -15.12
CA ASP A 81 -12.24 -15.30 -16.43
C ASP A 81 -11.87 -13.86 -16.83
N SER A 82 -12.77 -12.89 -16.59
CA SER A 82 -12.45 -11.47 -16.81
C SER A 82 -11.28 -11.00 -15.92
N LEU A 83 -11.31 -11.29 -14.62
CA LEU A 83 -10.32 -10.83 -13.65
C LEU A 83 -8.94 -11.48 -13.84
N PHE A 84 -8.90 -12.78 -14.15
CA PHE A 84 -7.67 -13.55 -14.16
C PHE A 84 -7.14 -13.85 -15.58
N ASN A 85 -7.97 -13.85 -16.63
CA ASN A 85 -7.55 -14.29 -17.97
C ASN A 85 -7.51 -13.15 -19.01
N ASP A 86 -8.56 -12.34 -19.13
CA ASP A 86 -8.68 -11.32 -20.19
C ASP A 86 -7.56 -10.29 -20.18
N TYR A 87 -7.20 -9.81 -18.98
CA TYR A 87 -6.10 -8.87 -18.77
C TYR A 87 -4.98 -9.53 -17.98
N ARG A 88 -4.55 -10.70 -18.46
CA ARG A 88 -3.48 -11.51 -17.85
C ARG A 88 -2.15 -10.80 -17.60
N TRP A 89 -1.90 -9.64 -18.22
CA TRP A 89 -0.69 -8.85 -18.02
C TRP A 89 -0.84 -7.84 -16.86
N MET A 90 -2.05 -7.67 -16.31
CA MET A 90 -2.36 -6.76 -15.21
C MET A 90 -2.93 -7.50 -13.99
N PRO A 91 -2.22 -7.48 -12.84
CA PRO A 91 -2.75 -8.01 -11.59
C PRO A 91 -4.09 -7.34 -11.18
N PRO A 92 -5.07 -8.10 -10.63
CA PRO A 92 -6.45 -7.62 -10.46
C PRO A 92 -6.71 -6.77 -9.20
N GLY A 93 -5.69 -6.44 -8.42
CA GLY A 93 -5.79 -5.74 -7.13
C GLY A 93 -6.54 -4.42 -7.22
N THR A 94 -6.14 -3.54 -8.14
CA THR A 94 -6.84 -2.27 -8.39
C THR A 94 -8.26 -2.51 -8.92
N ARG A 95 -8.47 -3.54 -9.75
CA ARG A 95 -9.79 -3.89 -10.31
C ARG A 95 -10.76 -4.36 -9.23
N PHE A 96 -10.27 -5.07 -8.20
CA PHE A 96 -11.08 -5.42 -7.03
C PHE A 96 -11.60 -4.19 -6.27
N LEU A 97 -10.83 -3.10 -6.25
CA LEU A 97 -11.27 -1.82 -5.70
C LEU A 97 -12.29 -1.12 -6.60
N GLY A 98 -12.16 -1.28 -7.91
CA GLY A 98 -13.07 -0.70 -8.90
C GLY A 98 -14.46 -1.34 -8.93
N LEU A 99 -14.54 -2.66 -8.78
CA LEU A 99 -15.81 -3.42 -8.81
C LEU A 99 -16.95 -2.84 -7.94
N PRO A 100 -16.75 -2.52 -6.65
CA PRO A 100 -17.80 -1.89 -5.85
C PRO A 100 -18.15 -0.49 -6.36
N LEU A 101 -17.19 0.28 -6.88
CA LEU A 101 -17.46 1.61 -7.43
C LEU A 101 -18.32 1.54 -8.70
N VAL A 102 -18.04 0.61 -9.61
CA VAL A 102 -18.87 0.39 -10.81
C VAL A 102 -20.29 -0.05 -10.45
N SER A 103 -20.43 -0.78 -9.35
CA SER A 103 -21.75 -1.18 -8.84
C SER A 103 -22.56 0.00 -8.32
N LEU A 104 -21.91 1.00 -7.71
CA LEU A 104 -22.56 2.14 -7.04
C LEU A 104 -22.67 3.39 -7.92
N HIS A 105 -21.71 3.62 -8.82
CA HIS A 105 -21.54 4.89 -9.52
C HIS A 105 -21.43 4.74 -11.05
N HIS A 106 -21.59 3.51 -11.59
CA HIS A 106 -21.46 3.16 -13.00
C HIS A 106 -20.17 3.71 -13.63
N ASP A 107 -20.13 4.99 -14.06
CA ASP A 107 -19.05 5.59 -14.86
C ASP A 107 -18.46 6.88 -14.24
N SER A 108 -18.49 7.03 -12.91
CA SER A 108 -17.97 8.25 -12.27
C SER A 108 -16.45 8.23 -12.07
N ASN A 109 -15.69 8.87 -12.96
CA ASN A 109 -14.24 9.11 -12.78
C ASN A 109 -13.92 9.73 -11.41
N ALA A 110 -14.76 10.65 -10.95
CA ALA A 110 -14.61 11.29 -9.65
C ALA A 110 -14.68 10.28 -8.50
N ALA A 111 -15.58 9.29 -8.55
CA ALA A 111 -15.69 8.26 -7.51
C ALA A 111 -14.41 7.41 -7.40
N PHE A 112 -13.82 7.03 -8.54
CA PHE A 112 -12.55 6.31 -8.60
C PHE A 112 -11.39 7.12 -8.01
N ARG A 113 -11.29 8.40 -8.36
CA ARG A 113 -10.26 9.30 -7.83
C ARG A 113 -10.45 9.60 -6.34
N LEU A 114 -11.69 9.75 -5.88
CA LEU A 114 -12.00 9.92 -4.46
C LEU A 114 -11.57 8.69 -3.64
N LEU A 115 -11.72 7.48 -4.20
CA LEU A 115 -11.19 6.27 -3.57
C LEU A 115 -9.65 6.29 -3.52
N SER A 116 -8.97 6.69 -4.60
CA SER A 116 -7.51 6.90 -4.58
C SER A 116 -7.08 7.88 -3.49
N LEU A 117 -7.73 9.04 -3.41
CA LEU A 117 -7.47 10.05 -2.40
C LEU A 117 -7.69 9.51 -0.98
N LEU A 118 -8.79 8.79 -0.74
CA LEU A 118 -9.07 8.18 0.56
C LEU A 118 -7.96 7.19 0.97
N LEU A 119 -7.59 6.28 0.07
CA LEU A 119 -6.55 5.28 0.34
C LEU A 119 -5.17 5.91 0.52
N PHE A 120 -4.89 7.01 -0.19
CA PHE A 120 -3.70 7.81 0.00
C PHE A 120 -3.65 8.45 1.40
N VAL A 121 -4.73 9.09 1.84
CA VAL A 121 -4.84 9.66 3.20
C VAL A 121 -4.63 8.57 4.26
N VAL A 122 -5.26 7.41 4.10
CA VAL A 122 -5.06 6.26 5.00
C VAL A 122 -3.60 5.83 5.03
N SER A 123 -2.93 5.81 3.87
CA SER A 123 -1.51 5.46 3.77
C SER A 123 -0.61 6.43 4.53
N ILE A 124 -0.86 7.74 4.42
CA ILE A 124 -0.14 8.76 5.18
C ILE A 124 -0.34 8.58 6.69
N LEU A 125 -1.57 8.31 7.13
CA LEU A 125 -1.89 8.06 8.54
C LEU A 125 -1.15 6.83 9.08
N LEU A 126 -1.06 5.76 8.29
CA LEU A 126 -0.30 4.55 8.64
C LEU A 126 1.20 4.83 8.73
N VAL A 127 1.77 5.59 7.79
CA VAL A 127 3.19 6.00 7.82
C VAL A 127 3.48 6.86 9.03
N PHE A 128 2.62 7.83 9.35
CA PHE A 128 2.76 8.67 10.54
C PHE A 128 2.71 7.83 11.84
N ASP A 129 1.74 6.89 11.94
CA ASP A 129 1.62 6.01 13.11
C ASP A 129 2.82 5.06 13.27
N ALA A 130 3.37 4.57 12.17
CA ALA A 130 4.59 3.77 12.19
C ALA A 130 5.80 4.63 12.61
N GLY A 131 5.98 5.80 11.98
CA GLY A 131 7.09 6.71 12.24
C GLY A 131 7.14 7.20 13.68
N ARG A 132 5.97 7.55 14.26
CA ARG A 132 5.93 8.10 15.64
C ARG A 132 6.38 7.09 16.69
N ARG A 133 6.23 5.79 16.39
CA ARG A 133 6.68 4.69 17.26
C ARG A 133 8.19 4.46 17.19
N MET A 134 8.78 4.73 16.02
CA MET A 134 10.21 4.52 15.80
C MET A 134 11.04 5.71 16.26
N SER A 135 10.59 6.92 15.96
CA SER A 135 11.45 8.13 16.02
C SER A 135 10.79 9.33 16.71
N GLY A 136 9.60 9.15 17.30
CA GLY A 136 8.85 10.24 17.93
C GLY A 136 7.97 11.04 16.97
N ILE A 137 7.10 11.90 17.52
CA ILE A 137 6.02 12.57 16.77
C ILE A 137 6.57 13.57 15.75
N ALA A 138 7.58 14.36 16.12
CA ALA A 138 8.17 15.35 15.21
C ALA A 138 8.80 14.73 13.95
N ALA A 139 9.60 13.67 14.11
CA ALA A 139 10.20 12.95 12.99
C ALA A 139 9.14 12.29 12.10
N ALA A 140 8.08 11.75 12.72
CA ALA A 140 6.95 11.16 12.00
C ALA A 140 6.17 12.19 11.17
N ALA A 141 5.91 13.37 11.75
CA ALA A 141 5.25 14.47 11.06
C ALA A 141 6.07 14.91 9.84
N GLY A 142 7.38 15.07 10.00
CA GLY A 142 8.29 15.40 8.90
C GLY A 142 8.30 14.35 7.80
N ALA A 143 8.45 13.07 8.14
CA ALA A 143 8.42 11.97 7.18
C ALA A 143 7.09 11.89 6.42
N ALA A 144 5.97 12.01 7.14
CA ALA A 144 4.65 11.98 6.56
C ALA A 144 4.40 13.19 5.64
N ALA A 145 4.90 14.38 6.01
CA ALA A 145 4.82 15.55 5.14
C ALA A 145 5.64 15.38 3.86
N MET A 146 6.86 14.84 3.94
CA MET A 146 7.70 14.53 2.78
C MET A 146 7.02 13.54 1.83
N VAL A 147 6.40 12.49 2.39
CA VAL A 147 5.62 11.51 1.61
C VAL A 147 4.43 12.19 0.95
N ALA A 148 3.70 13.03 1.68
CA ALA A 148 2.48 13.62 1.19
C ALA A 148 2.72 14.60 0.01
N VAL A 149 3.85 15.32 0.01
CA VAL A 149 4.21 16.26 -1.07
C VAL A 149 5.03 15.63 -2.19
N ALA A 150 5.43 14.37 -2.07
CA ALA A 150 6.23 13.72 -3.09
C ALA A 150 5.43 13.59 -4.40
N PRO A 151 5.98 13.98 -5.58
CA PRO A 151 5.21 14.05 -6.83
C PRO A 151 4.49 12.76 -7.20
N ILE A 152 5.12 11.60 -6.99
CA ILE A 152 4.52 10.29 -7.27
C ILE A 152 3.29 10.02 -6.39
N TRP A 153 3.30 10.51 -5.16
CA TRP A 153 2.22 10.35 -4.19
C TRP A 153 1.06 11.31 -4.47
N VAL A 154 1.37 12.56 -4.81
CA VAL A 154 0.36 13.54 -5.26
C VAL A 154 -0.39 12.99 -6.48
N ARG A 155 0.34 12.52 -7.50
CA ARG A 155 -0.28 11.90 -8.68
C ARG A 155 -1.11 10.67 -8.33
N GLY A 156 -0.61 9.80 -7.45
CA GLY A 156 -1.34 8.62 -6.97
C GLY A 156 -2.62 8.95 -6.19
N SER A 157 -2.74 10.16 -5.62
CA SER A 157 -3.94 10.64 -4.93
C SER A 157 -5.00 11.19 -5.90
N GLU A 158 -4.59 11.62 -7.08
CA GLU A 158 -5.42 12.28 -8.09
C GLU A 158 -5.91 11.31 -9.19
N GLU A 159 -5.22 10.18 -9.38
CA GLU A 159 -5.49 9.22 -10.44
C GLU A 159 -5.84 7.83 -9.87
N PHE A 160 -6.70 7.09 -10.57
CA PHE A 160 -7.03 5.70 -10.24
C PHE A 160 -6.18 4.76 -11.09
N MET A 161 -5.14 4.19 -10.49
CA MET A 161 -4.14 3.37 -11.19
C MET A 161 -3.59 2.24 -10.29
N SER A 162 -2.51 1.57 -10.69
CA SER A 162 -1.91 0.49 -9.88
C SER A 162 -1.52 0.96 -8.47
N GLU A 163 -1.07 2.21 -8.37
CA GLU A 163 -0.61 2.89 -7.18
C GLU A 163 -1.71 3.02 -6.13
N THR A 164 -2.98 3.13 -6.55
CA THR A 164 -4.15 3.20 -5.68
C THR A 164 -4.24 2.02 -4.73
N ALA A 165 -3.91 0.82 -5.20
CA ALA A 165 -3.89 -0.40 -4.39
C ALA A 165 -2.50 -0.67 -3.77
N LEU A 166 -1.43 -0.36 -4.50
CA LEU A 166 -0.05 -0.64 -4.12
C LEU A 166 0.40 0.15 -2.89
N ILE A 167 0.13 1.45 -2.88
CA ILE A 167 0.56 2.39 -1.84
C ILE A 167 -0.02 2.02 -0.46
N PRO A 168 -1.35 1.83 -0.30
CA PRO A 168 -1.92 1.43 0.99
C PRO A 168 -1.45 0.05 1.42
N ALA A 169 -1.26 -0.90 0.50
CA ALA A 169 -0.68 -2.19 0.81
C ALA A 169 0.74 -2.06 1.40
N LEU A 170 1.59 -1.23 0.78
CA LEU A 170 2.94 -0.95 1.28
C LEU A 170 2.93 -0.27 2.65
N ALA A 171 2.12 0.77 2.81
CA ALA A 171 2.00 1.51 4.07
C ALA A 171 1.49 0.61 5.20
N LEU A 172 0.49 -0.25 4.92
CA LEU A 172 -0.05 -1.21 5.87
C LEU A 172 0.97 -2.30 6.23
N ALA A 173 1.76 -2.78 5.26
CA ALA A 173 2.83 -3.73 5.53
C ALA A 173 3.91 -3.15 6.44
N LEU A 174 4.37 -1.93 6.16
CA LEU A 174 5.31 -1.20 7.02
C LEU A 174 4.74 -0.99 8.42
N TRP A 175 3.48 -0.54 8.52
CA TRP A 175 2.79 -0.35 9.78
C TRP A 175 2.72 -1.64 10.61
N CYS A 176 2.37 -2.76 9.97
CA CYS A 176 2.35 -4.07 10.63
C CYS A 176 3.74 -4.47 11.11
N LEU A 177 4.79 -4.29 10.29
CA LEU A 177 6.16 -4.64 10.67
C LEU A 177 6.64 -3.88 11.90
N VAL A 178 6.37 -2.57 11.96
CA VAL A 178 6.74 -1.72 13.11
C VAL A 178 5.94 -2.10 14.35
N ARG A 179 4.64 -2.41 14.19
CA ARG A 179 3.78 -2.87 15.28
C ARG A 179 4.16 -4.26 15.78
N ASP A 180 4.66 -5.11 14.89
CA ASP A 180 5.07 -6.46 15.19
C ASP A 180 6.36 -6.52 16.01
N ALA A 181 7.20 -5.47 16.00
CA ALA A 181 8.50 -5.44 16.69
C ALA A 181 8.47 -5.61 18.23
N GLY A 182 7.28 -5.66 18.85
CA GLY A 182 7.11 -5.93 20.28
C GLY A 182 7.37 -7.40 20.69
N PRO A 183 7.40 -7.68 22.01
CA PRO A 183 7.65 -9.03 22.54
C PRO A 183 6.52 -10.03 22.27
N HIS A 184 5.28 -9.55 22.21
CA HIS A 184 4.09 -10.39 22.00
C HIS A 184 3.14 -9.73 20.99
N PRO A 185 3.47 -9.76 19.69
CA PRO A 185 2.61 -9.17 18.69
C PRO A 185 1.29 -9.96 18.58
N PRO A 186 0.13 -9.28 18.49
CA PRO A 186 -1.14 -9.97 18.33
C PRO A 186 -1.23 -10.62 16.95
N ARG A 187 -1.83 -11.82 16.88
CA ARG A 187 -1.96 -12.62 15.64
C ARG A 187 -2.62 -11.87 14.48
N VAL A 188 -3.51 -10.92 14.80
CA VAL A 188 -4.17 -10.08 13.80
C VAL A 188 -3.16 -9.34 12.93
N LEU A 189 -2.00 -8.91 13.46
CA LEU A 189 -0.98 -8.20 12.66
C LEU A 189 -0.37 -9.09 11.59
N SER A 190 -0.18 -10.39 11.86
CA SER A 190 0.35 -11.33 10.86
C SER A 190 -0.66 -11.57 9.74
N VAL A 191 -1.96 -11.66 10.08
CA VAL A 191 -3.02 -11.76 9.08
C VAL A 191 -3.10 -10.47 8.27
N THR A 192 -3.14 -9.31 8.91
CA THR A 192 -3.18 -7.99 8.25
C THR A 192 -1.96 -7.78 7.35
N MET A 193 -0.76 -8.16 7.80
CA MET A 193 0.46 -8.14 6.99
C MET A 193 0.33 -9.07 5.78
N GLY A 194 -0.17 -10.29 5.97
CA GLY A 194 -0.39 -11.23 4.87
C GLY A 194 -1.38 -10.70 3.83
N VAL A 195 -2.47 -10.08 4.27
CA VAL A 195 -3.44 -9.41 3.38
C VAL A 195 -2.76 -8.25 2.64
N ALA A 196 -2.01 -7.41 3.35
CA ALA A 196 -1.30 -6.28 2.74
C ALA A 196 -0.32 -6.76 1.65
N LEU A 197 0.50 -7.78 1.95
CA LEU A 197 1.45 -8.33 0.98
C LEU A 197 0.76 -9.02 -0.20
N GLY A 198 -0.26 -9.84 0.07
CA GLY A 198 -1.05 -10.50 -0.97
C GLY A 198 -1.74 -9.50 -1.89
N PHE A 199 -2.36 -8.47 -1.31
CA PHE A 199 -3.04 -7.43 -2.07
C PHE A 199 -2.05 -6.54 -2.84
N GLY A 200 -0.88 -6.23 -2.27
CA GLY A 200 0.18 -5.52 -2.99
C GLY A 200 0.72 -6.29 -4.20
N MET A 201 0.88 -7.61 -4.07
CA MET A 201 1.22 -8.48 -5.21
C MET A 201 0.13 -8.49 -6.28
N LEU A 202 -1.15 -8.48 -5.85
CA LEU A 202 -2.28 -8.30 -6.77
C LEU A 202 -2.38 -6.88 -7.33
N ALA A 203 -1.77 -5.85 -6.73
CA ALA A 203 -1.78 -4.48 -7.25
C ALA A 203 -0.75 -4.30 -8.37
N LYS A 204 0.46 -4.83 -8.19
CA LYS A 204 1.55 -4.69 -9.16
C LYS A 204 2.53 -5.85 -9.06
N PHE A 205 2.92 -6.42 -10.20
CA PHE A 205 3.83 -7.56 -10.24
C PHE A 205 5.20 -7.23 -9.61
N SER A 206 5.71 -6.01 -9.84
CA SER A 206 6.97 -5.54 -9.27
C SER A 206 6.96 -5.44 -7.74
N PHE A 207 5.81 -5.65 -7.10
CA PHE A 207 5.71 -5.74 -5.65
C PHE A 207 6.15 -7.09 -5.08
N ALA A 208 6.20 -8.18 -5.88
CA ALA A 208 6.58 -9.49 -5.37
C ALA A 208 8.01 -9.52 -4.76
N PRO A 209 9.05 -8.93 -5.40
CA PRO A 209 10.36 -8.78 -4.77
C PRO A 209 10.31 -7.95 -3.47
N LEU A 210 9.48 -6.90 -3.43
CA LEU A 210 9.32 -6.08 -2.23
C LEU A 210 8.64 -6.86 -1.10
N ALA A 211 7.63 -7.66 -1.40
CA ALA A 211 6.98 -8.56 -0.45
C ALA A 211 7.98 -9.57 0.14
N ALA A 212 8.91 -10.09 -0.67
CA ALA A 212 9.98 -10.96 -0.20
C ALA A 212 10.90 -10.26 0.83
N VAL A 213 11.21 -8.97 0.62
CA VAL A 213 11.98 -8.17 1.60
C VAL A 213 11.24 -8.05 2.93
N PHE A 214 9.93 -7.77 2.92
CA PHE A 214 9.11 -7.72 4.14
C PHE A 214 9.06 -9.06 4.86
N LEU A 215 8.90 -10.17 4.12
CA LEU A 215 8.92 -11.52 4.67
C LEU A 215 10.29 -11.86 5.27
N LEU A 216 11.40 -11.47 4.62
CA LEU A 216 12.74 -11.66 5.15
C LEU A 216 12.96 -10.87 6.44
N MET A 217 12.54 -9.60 6.49
CA MET A 217 12.61 -8.79 7.70
C MET A 217 11.79 -9.42 8.84
N LEU A 218 10.59 -9.92 8.54
CA LEU A 218 9.74 -10.61 9.51
C LEU A 218 10.36 -11.94 9.96
N ALA A 219 10.98 -12.70 9.07
CA ALA A 219 11.68 -13.94 9.37
C ALA A 219 12.87 -13.70 10.31
N VAL A 220 13.68 -12.67 10.04
CA VAL A 220 14.80 -12.26 10.89
C VAL A 220 14.31 -11.84 12.28
N ALA A 221 13.22 -11.07 12.36
CA ALA A 221 12.62 -10.69 13.64
C ALA A 221 12.06 -11.92 14.40
N SER A 222 11.41 -12.83 13.69
CA SER A 222 10.82 -14.06 14.21
C SER A 222 11.88 -15.05 14.73
N TRP A 223 13.00 -15.16 14.03
CA TRP A 223 14.17 -15.94 14.44
C TRP A 223 14.70 -15.47 15.79
N LYS A 224 14.92 -14.15 15.93
CA LYS A 224 15.42 -13.54 17.17
C LYS A 224 14.50 -13.80 18.37
N ARG A 225 13.18 -13.86 18.13
CA ARG A 225 12.17 -14.17 19.16
C ARG A 225 11.91 -15.66 19.36
N ARG A 226 12.53 -16.54 18.57
CA ARG A 226 12.24 -17.99 18.51
C ARG A 226 10.75 -18.31 18.31
N SER A 227 10.03 -17.48 17.55
CA SER A 227 8.61 -17.67 17.25
C SER A 227 8.32 -17.42 15.77
N TRP A 228 8.11 -18.51 15.03
CA TRP A 228 7.89 -18.49 13.57
C TRP A 228 6.44 -18.36 13.14
N HIS A 229 5.49 -18.52 14.07
CA HIS A 229 4.07 -18.56 13.79
C HIS A 229 3.58 -17.35 12.99
N GLY A 230 4.00 -16.14 13.38
CA GLY A 230 3.60 -14.92 12.68
C GLY A 230 4.08 -14.88 11.23
N CYS A 231 5.34 -15.28 10.99
CA CYS A 231 5.90 -15.37 9.64
C CYS A 231 5.16 -16.39 8.77
N LEU A 232 4.85 -17.57 9.32
CA LEU A 232 4.11 -18.62 8.60
C LEU A 232 2.69 -18.19 8.26
N VAL A 233 1.99 -17.52 9.19
CA VAL A 233 0.64 -16.98 8.94
C VAL A 233 0.67 -15.90 7.87
N THR A 234 1.60 -14.95 7.94
CA THR A 234 1.78 -13.92 6.91
C THR A 234 2.01 -14.56 5.54
N LEU A 235 2.94 -15.53 5.45
CA LEU A 235 3.25 -16.24 4.20
C LEU A 235 2.04 -16.98 3.65
N LEU A 236 1.33 -17.73 4.51
CA LEU A 236 0.13 -18.47 4.12
C LEU A 236 -0.96 -17.54 3.59
N VAL A 237 -1.30 -16.47 4.32
CA VAL A 237 -2.37 -15.53 3.94
C VAL A 237 -2.03 -14.79 2.65
N SER A 238 -0.81 -14.27 2.53
CA SER A 238 -0.35 -13.58 1.32
C SER A 238 -0.34 -14.50 0.10
N SER A 239 0.09 -15.75 0.29
CA SER A 239 0.09 -16.78 -0.75
C SER A 239 -1.35 -17.12 -1.14
N LEU A 240 -2.24 -17.42 -0.20
CA LEU A 240 -3.64 -17.75 -0.51
C LEU A 240 -4.35 -16.61 -1.27
N LEU A 241 -4.07 -15.36 -0.93
CA LEU A 241 -4.69 -14.22 -1.58
C LEU A 241 -4.18 -14.00 -3.01
N ALA A 242 -2.86 -14.08 -3.23
CA ALA A 242 -2.26 -13.83 -4.54
C ALA A 242 -2.25 -15.06 -5.45
N TRP A 243 -2.18 -16.27 -4.88
CA TRP A 243 -1.98 -17.53 -5.58
C TRP A 243 -2.92 -17.75 -6.77
N PRO A 244 -4.25 -17.51 -6.69
CA PRO A 244 -5.13 -17.77 -7.82
C PRO A 244 -4.69 -17.08 -9.11
N PHE A 245 -4.22 -15.82 -9.00
CA PHE A 245 -3.72 -15.07 -10.15
C PHE A 245 -2.37 -15.59 -10.65
N TYR A 246 -1.43 -15.83 -9.74
CA TYR A 246 -0.07 -16.28 -10.10
C TYR A 246 -0.01 -17.73 -10.57
N ALA A 247 -0.87 -18.60 -10.08
CA ALA A 247 -0.98 -19.98 -10.56
C ALA A 247 -1.50 -20.01 -12.00
N TYR A 248 -2.46 -19.14 -12.32
CA TYR A 248 -3.05 -19.06 -13.66
C TYR A 248 -2.12 -18.34 -14.67
N ASN A 249 -1.41 -17.29 -14.25
CA ASN A 249 -0.65 -16.42 -15.15
C ASN A 249 0.88 -16.47 -15.00
N GLY A 250 1.41 -17.11 -13.95
CA GLY A 250 2.82 -17.00 -13.57
C GLY A 250 3.81 -17.42 -14.67
N LEU A 251 3.51 -18.50 -15.40
CA LEU A 251 4.34 -18.94 -16.53
C LEU A 251 4.38 -17.92 -17.67
N ARG A 252 3.24 -17.30 -17.96
CA ARG A 252 3.13 -16.26 -19.00
C ARG A 252 3.89 -15.00 -18.59
N TYR A 253 3.89 -14.67 -17.30
CA TYR A 253 4.68 -13.57 -16.75
C TYR A 253 6.18 -13.82 -16.79
N ALA A 254 6.62 -15.04 -16.47
CA ALA A 254 8.02 -15.40 -16.62
C ALA A 254 8.49 -15.22 -18.08
N ALA A 255 7.63 -15.58 -19.05
CA ALA A 255 7.89 -15.34 -20.47
C ALA A 255 7.95 -13.84 -20.82
N TYR A 256 7.02 -13.03 -20.30
CA TYR A 256 7.03 -11.57 -20.51
C TYR A 256 8.25 -10.89 -19.87
N GLY A 257 8.63 -11.28 -18.65
CA GLY A 257 9.82 -10.76 -17.98
C GLY A 257 11.08 -11.09 -18.78
N ARG A 258 11.17 -12.30 -19.34
CA ARG A 258 12.26 -12.68 -20.26
C ARG A 258 12.26 -11.79 -21.51
N PHE A 259 11.11 -11.56 -22.13
CA PHE A 259 10.98 -10.67 -23.28
C PHE A 259 11.43 -9.24 -22.94
N ALA A 260 10.96 -8.65 -21.84
CA ALA A 260 11.28 -7.28 -21.47
C ALA A 260 12.78 -7.06 -21.16
N VAL A 261 13.47 -8.08 -20.65
CA VAL A 261 14.92 -8.06 -20.44
C VAL A 261 15.70 -8.17 -21.75
N LEU A 262 15.17 -8.91 -22.73
CA LEU A 262 15.84 -9.17 -24.01
C LEU A 262 15.54 -8.10 -25.07
N TRP A 263 14.37 -7.47 -25.02
CA TRP A 263 13.90 -6.48 -26.00
C TRP A 263 14.91 -5.36 -26.33
N PRO A 264 15.60 -4.74 -25.35
CA PRO A 264 16.55 -3.66 -25.64
C PRO A 264 17.77 -4.12 -26.45
N LEU A 265 18.10 -5.42 -26.42
CA LEU A 265 19.28 -5.97 -27.08
C LEU A 265 19.00 -6.28 -28.56
N ASP A 266 17.77 -6.63 -28.90
CA ASP A 266 17.37 -6.99 -30.25
C ASP A 266 17.24 -5.74 -31.15
N GLU A 267 16.79 -4.60 -30.62
CA GLU A 267 16.71 -3.33 -31.36
C GLU A 267 18.08 -2.66 -31.59
N MET A 268 19.11 -3.02 -30.82
CA MET A 268 20.47 -2.44 -30.98
C MET A 268 21.36 -3.23 -31.96
N GLN A 269 20.90 -4.38 -32.47
CA GLN A 269 21.65 -5.23 -33.40
C GLN A 269 21.14 -5.18 -34.85
N GLY A 270 20.07 -4.43 -35.14
CA GLY A 270 19.52 -4.21 -36.49
C GLY A 270 19.67 -2.76 -36.93
#